data_AF-W2ZTX7-F1
#
_entry.id   AF-W2ZTX7-F1
#
_cell.length_a   1.000
_cell.length_b   1.000
_cell.length_c   1.000
_cell.angle_alpha   90.00
_cell.angle_beta   90.00
_cell.angle_gamma   90.00
#
_symmetry.space_group_name_H-M   'P 1'
#
loop_
_entity.id
_entity.type
_entity.pdbx_description
1 polymer ?
#
loop_
_entity_poly.entity_id
_entity_poly.type
_entity_poly.pdbx_seq_one_letter_code
_entity_poly.pdbx_strand_id
1 'polypeptide(L)'
;MDAFVDHVLGVNPDDMKGKPFDGLFGKIEAYFGMVETQGGGTLHARILVWLADAPPNSPAFDLAVQTHGEQYLRNLEKCADSVVTTSLPLDIAESHCQFCSEPYAHANPK
;
A
#
# COMPACT_ATOMS: atom_id res chain seq x y z
N MET A 1 1.27 -13.20 -1.71
CA MET A 1 1.93 -12.20 -2.57
C MET A 1 1.27 -12.17 -3.94
N ASP A 2 1.00 -13.32 -4.55
CA ASP A 2 0.35 -13.39 -5.87
C ASP A 2 -0.98 -12.63 -5.92
N ALA A 3 -1.86 -12.79 -4.92
CA ALA A 3 -3.10 -12.02 -4.84
C ALA A 3 -2.88 -10.49 -4.78
N PHE A 4 -1.79 -10.03 -4.16
CA PHE A 4 -1.44 -8.61 -4.14
C PHE A 4 -1.00 -8.14 -5.55
N VAL A 5 -0.11 -8.89 -6.20
CA VAL A 5 0.34 -8.59 -7.57
C VAL A 5 -0.85 -8.63 -8.53
N ASP A 6 -1.72 -9.62 -8.39
CA ASP A 6 -2.85 -9.88 -9.27
C ASP A 6 -3.99 -8.86 -9.14
N HIS A 7 -4.33 -8.46 -7.91
CA HIS A 7 -5.49 -7.61 -7.64
C HIS A 7 -5.14 -6.16 -7.27
N VAL A 8 -4.04 -5.93 -6.54
CA VAL A 8 -3.64 -4.58 -6.13
C VAL A 8 -2.80 -3.93 -7.22
N LEU A 9 -1.81 -4.63 -7.77
CA LEU A 9 -0.97 -4.11 -8.85
C LEU A 9 -1.62 -4.25 -10.23
N GLY A 10 -2.58 -5.15 -10.39
CA GLY A 10 -3.22 -5.41 -11.67
C GLY A 10 -2.29 -6.11 -12.67
N VAL A 11 -1.33 -6.92 -12.19
CA VAL A 11 -0.37 -7.66 -13.02
C VAL A 11 -0.63 -9.15 -12.88
N ASN A 12 -0.75 -9.86 -13.99
CA ASN A 12 -0.85 -11.32 -13.97
C ASN A 12 0.50 -11.93 -13.53
N PRO A 13 0.56 -12.66 -12.41
CA PRO A 13 1.81 -13.21 -11.90
C PRO A 13 2.41 -14.33 -12.78
N ASP A 14 1.63 -14.93 -13.69
CA ASP A 14 2.12 -16.02 -14.54
C ASP A 14 2.95 -15.52 -15.73
N ASP A 15 2.57 -14.37 -16.30
CA ASP A 15 3.20 -13.82 -17.51
C ASP A 15 3.77 -12.40 -17.33
N MET A 16 3.65 -11.83 -16.12
CA MET A 16 4.12 -10.49 -15.75
C MET A 16 3.52 -9.38 -16.63
N LYS A 17 2.33 -9.58 -17.19
CA LYS A 17 1.64 -8.57 -18.00
C LYS A 17 0.56 -7.85 -17.22
N GLY A 18 0.35 -6.58 -17.56
CA GLY A 18 -0.78 -5.81 -17.08
C GLY A 18 -2.11 -6.45 -17.50
N LYS A 19 -3.10 -6.41 -16.61
CA LYS A 19 -4.45 -6.86 -16.89
C LYS A 19 -5.23 -5.86 -17.75
N PRO A 20 -6.38 -6.27 -18.33
CA PRO A 20 -7.26 -5.37 -19.08
C PRO A 20 -7.90 -4.26 -18.23
N PHE A 21 -7.85 -4.41 -16.91
CA PHE A 21 -8.32 -3.43 -15.93
C PHE A 21 -7.16 -2.99 -15.05
N ASP A 22 -7.19 -1.73 -14.66
CA ASP A 22 -6.16 -1.15 -13.81
C ASP A 22 -6.22 -1.72 -12.39
N GLY A 23 -5.06 -1.85 -11.77
CA GLY A 23 -4.94 -2.11 -10.33
C GLY A 23 -5.34 -0.87 -9.51
N LEU A 24 -5.16 -0.96 -8.20
CA LEU A 24 -5.48 0.12 -7.26
C LEU A 24 -4.78 1.43 -7.61
N PHE A 25 -3.55 1.35 -8.12
CA PHE A 25 -2.71 2.51 -8.45
C PHE A 25 -2.83 2.98 -9.90
N GLY A 26 -3.76 2.42 -10.69
CA GLY A 26 -3.80 2.66 -12.13
C GLY A 26 -2.85 1.75 -12.92
N LYS A 27 -2.44 2.21 -14.09
CA LYS A 27 -1.45 1.52 -14.93
C LYS A 27 -0.05 1.64 -14.32
N ILE A 28 0.59 0.49 -14.11
CA ILE A 28 1.96 0.42 -13.62
C ILE A 28 2.92 -0.08 -14.72
N GLU A 29 4.16 0.39 -14.69
CA GLU A 29 5.22 -0.02 -15.62
C GLU A 29 6.10 -1.12 -15.03
N ALA A 30 6.32 -1.07 -13.71
CA ALA A 30 7.15 -2.01 -12.99
C ALA A 30 6.82 -2.01 -11.49
N TYR A 31 7.24 -3.07 -10.80
CA TYR A 31 7.31 -3.09 -9.34
C TYR A 31 8.56 -3.84 -8.90
N PHE A 32 9.07 -3.49 -7.72
CA PHE A 32 10.17 -4.18 -7.07
C PHE A 32 9.88 -4.23 -5.58
N GLY A 33 10.04 -5.38 -4.93
CA GLY A 33 9.79 -5.46 -3.51
C GLY A 33 10.22 -6.77 -2.89
N MET A 34 10.13 -6.79 -1.57
CA MET A 34 10.55 -7.90 -0.73
C MET A 34 9.61 -8.04 0.46
N VAL A 35 9.43 -9.29 0.90
CA VAL A 35 8.77 -9.60 2.18
C VAL A 35 9.85 -9.65 3.25
N GLU A 36 9.65 -8.91 4.32
CA GLU A 36 10.57 -8.81 5.45
C GLU A 36 9.83 -9.11 6.75
N THR A 37 10.58 -9.51 7.76
CA THR A 37 10.05 -9.67 9.11
C THR A 37 9.91 -8.30 9.76
N GLN A 38 8.73 -8.00 10.28
CA GLN A 38 8.49 -6.84 11.14
C GLN A 38 8.62 -7.28 12.61
N GLY A 39 8.85 -6.31 13.51
CA GLY A 39 8.86 -6.57 14.95
C GLY A 39 7.58 -7.29 15.41
N GLY A 40 7.71 -8.19 16.39
CA GLY A 40 6.56 -8.97 16.90
C GLY A 40 6.23 -10.23 16.10
N GLY A 41 7.05 -10.61 15.12
CA GLY A 41 6.89 -11.86 14.36
C GLY A 41 5.88 -11.77 13.20
N THR A 42 5.48 -10.56 12.83
CA THR A 42 4.64 -10.32 11.63
C THR A 42 5.52 -10.17 10.39
N LEU A 43 4.92 -10.33 9.21
CA LEU A 43 5.58 -10.08 7.94
C LEU A 43 5.04 -8.77 7.35
N HIS A 44 5.93 -7.95 6.77
CA HIS A 44 5.56 -6.78 6.00
C HIS A 44 6.18 -6.84 4.61
N ALA A 45 5.47 -6.35 3.59
CA ALA A 45 6.01 -6.20 2.25
C ALA A 45 6.47 -4.76 2.03
N ARG A 46 7.71 -4.56 1.59
CA ARG A 46 8.20 -3.27 1.08
C ARG A 46 8.20 -3.33 -0.43
N ILE A 47 7.38 -2.50 -1.07
CA ILE A 47 7.17 -2.53 -2.52
C ILE A 47 7.35 -1.11 -3.08
N LEU A 48 8.20 -0.99 -4.09
CA LEU A 48 8.33 0.15 -4.98
C LEU A 48 7.51 -0.12 -6.23
N VAL A 49 6.73 0.86 -6.66
CA VAL A 49 5.86 0.77 -7.84
C VAL A 49 6.16 1.95 -8.75
N TRP A 50 6.33 1.68 -10.04
CA TRP A 50 6.47 2.70 -11.09
C TRP A 50 5.13 2.87 -11.79
N LEU A 51 4.55 4.05 -11.67
CA LEU A 51 3.28 4.39 -12.31
C LEU A 51 3.56 4.98 -13.70
N ALA A 52 2.76 4.61 -14.70
CA ALA A 52 2.96 5.07 -16.07
C ALA A 52 2.83 6.60 -16.23
N ASP A 53 1.96 7.21 -15.42
CA ASP A 53 1.64 8.64 -15.52
C ASP A 53 2.24 9.47 -14.35
N ALA A 54 3.22 8.92 -13.63
CA ALA A 54 3.93 9.66 -12.57
C ALA A 54 5.10 10.47 -13.15
N PRO A 55 5.42 11.65 -12.58
CA PRO A 55 6.63 12.37 -12.95
C PRO A 55 7.88 11.51 -12.70
N PRO A 56 8.75 11.33 -13.70
CA PRO A 56 9.86 10.36 -13.62
C PRO A 56 11.03 10.82 -12.73
N ASN A 57 11.06 12.09 -12.33
CA ASN A 57 12.13 12.69 -11.53
C ASN A 57 11.66 13.98 -10.86
N SER A 58 12.49 14.51 -9.94
CA SER A 58 12.17 15.73 -9.19
C SER A 58 11.90 16.94 -10.08
N PRO A 59 12.69 17.24 -11.14
CA PRO A 59 12.37 18.36 -12.04
C PRO A 59 11.00 18.25 -12.73
N ALA A 60 10.62 17.06 -13.19
CA ALA A 60 9.30 16.84 -13.79
C ALA A 60 8.17 16.96 -12.76
N PHE A 61 8.41 16.54 -11.52
CA PHE A 61 7.48 16.72 -10.41
C PHE A 61 7.31 18.22 -10.08
N ASP A 62 8.42 18.95 -9.97
CA ASP A 62 8.40 20.39 -9.70
C ASP A 62 7.66 21.15 -10.80
N LEU A 63 7.85 20.75 -12.07
CA LEU A 63 7.11 21.30 -13.19
C LEU A 63 5.61 20.99 -13.11
N ALA A 64 5.23 19.76 -12.74
CA ALA A 64 3.82 19.40 -12.55
C ALA A 64 3.18 20.22 -11.43
N VAL A 65 3.88 20.42 -10.31
CA VAL A 65 3.43 21.27 -9.20
C VAL A 65 3.31 22.73 -9.63
N GLN A 66 4.26 23.26 -10.40
CA GLN A 66 4.18 24.62 -10.93
C GLN A 66 3.01 24.80 -11.92
N THR A 67 2.76 23.80 -12.76
CA THR A 67 1.73 23.85 -13.81
C THR A 67 0.32 23.75 -13.24
N HIS A 68 0.12 22.87 -12.25
CA HIS A 68 -1.19 22.53 -11.72
C HIS A 68 -1.46 23.11 -10.31
N GLY A 69 -0.45 23.72 -9.69
CA GLY A 69 -0.56 24.35 -8.37
C GLY A 69 -0.94 23.38 -7.26
N GLU A 70 -1.61 23.91 -6.23
CA GLU A 70 -2.05 23.13 -5.07
C GLU A 70 -3.00 21.98 -5.41
N GLN A 71 -3.73 22.06 -6.53
CA GLN A 71 -4.68 21.02 -6.90
C GLN A 71 -3.99 19.67 -7.13
N TYR A 72 -2.78 19.69 -7.68
CA TYR A 72 -1.98 18.48 -7.87
C TYR A 72 -1.63 17.82 -6.55
N LEU A 73 -1.18 18.61 -5.56
CA LEU A 73 -0.85 18.11 -4.23
C LEU A 73 -2.07 17.56 -3.50
N ARG A 74 -3.23 18.23 -3.58
CA ARG A 74 -4.48 17.74 -3.00
C ARG A 74 -4.95 16.42 -3.64
N ASN A 75 -4.74 16.25 -4.94
CA ASN A 75 -5.06 14.98 -5.61
C ASN A 75 -4.15 13.84 -5.14
N LEU A 76 -2.86 14.12 -4.90
CA LEU A 76 -1.93 13.14 -4.32
C LEU A 76 -2.31 12.76 -2.89
N GLU A 77 -2.64 13.73 -2.06
CA GLU A 77 -3.13 13.52 -0.68
C GLU A 77 -4.39 12.66 -0.68
N LYS A 78 -5.39 13.03 -1.49
CA LYS A 78 -6.64 12.27 -1.62
C LYS A 78 -6.41 10.84 -2.09
N CYS A 79 -5.47 10.63 -3.01
CA CYS A 79 -5.09 9.29 -3.47
C CYS A 79 -4.48 8.48 -2.32
N ALA A 80 -3.53 9.05 -1.58
CA ALA A 80 -2.92 8.41 -0.42
C ALA A 80 -3.97 8.02 0.63
N ASP A 81 -4.88 8.95 0.98
CA ASP A 81 -5.94 8.71 1.96
C ASP A 81 -6.93 7.62 1.51
N SER A 82 -7.18 7.49 0.20
CA SER A 82 -8.08 6.46 -0.33
C SER A 82 -7.51 5.04 -0.25
N VAL A 83 -6.18 4.90 -0.18
CA VAL A 83 -5.47 3.61 -0.21
C VAL A 83 -4.95 3.23 1.17
N VAL A 84 -4.51 4.22 1.96
CA VAL A 84 -3.99 4.00 3.31
C VAL A 84 -5.16 3.84 4.27
N THR A 85 -5.52 2.60 4.54
CA THR A 85 -6.44 2.28 5.63
C THR A 85 -5.75 1.32 6.59
N THR A 86 -5.80 1.65 7.89
CA THR A 86 -5.34 0.76 8.94
C THR A 86 -6.54 0.43 9.81
N SER A 87 -7.12 -0.75 9.61
CA SER A 87 -8.03 -1.34 10.58
C SER A 87 -7.35 -2.54 11.21
N LEU A 88 -7.43 -2.63 12.54
CA LEU A 88 -7.14 -3.91 13.18
C LEU A 88 -8.28 -4.84 12.80
N PRO A 89 -7.99 -6.00 12.16
CA PRO A 89 -9.04 -6.96 11.80
C PRO A 89 -9.66 -7.64 13.03
N LEU A 90 -9.09 -7.39 14.22
CA LEU A 90 -9.55 -7.89 15.50
C LEU A 90 -10.13 -6.72 16.29
N ASP A 91 -11.35 -6.90 16.80
CA ASP A 91 -11.85 -6.04 17.86
C ASP A 91 -11.04 -6.34 19.12
N ILE A 92 -10.12 -5.44 19.48
CA ILE A 92 -9.24 -5.58 20.65
C ILE A 92 -10.06 -5.70 21.93
N ALA A 93 -11.23 -5.05 22.01
CA ALA A 93 -12.08 -5.08 23.20
C ALA A 93 -12.77 -6.44 23.37
N GLU A 94 -13.09 -7.12 22.27
CA GLU A 94 -13.74 -8.45 22.30
C GLU A 94 -12.74 -9.62 22.21
N SER A 95 -11.48 -9.34 21.85
CA SER A 95 -10.46 -10.36 21.62
C SER A 95 -9.66 -10.71 22.87
N HIS A 96 -9.31 -12.01 23.01
CA HIS A 96 -8.58 -12.56 24.16
C HIS A 96 -7.39 -13.41 23.68
N CYS A 97 -6.33 -13.48 24.49
CA CYS A 97 -5.19 -14.34 24.20
C CYS A 97 -5.57 -15.82 24.26
N GLN A 98 -5.35 -16.57 23.18
CA GLN A 98 -5.69 -18.01 23.15
C GLN A 98 -4.88 -18.88 24.12
N PHE A 99 -3.76 -18.37 24.65
CA PHE A 99 -2.87 -19.11 25.55
C PHE A 99 -3.12 -18.82 27.04
N CYS A 100 -3.41 -17.56 27.39
CA CYS A 100 -3.62 -17.15 28.79
C CYS A 100 -5.02 -16.58 29.07
N SER A 101 -5.89 -16.46 28.07
CA SER A 101 -7.25 -15.89 28.15
C SER A 101 -7.34 -14.43 28.61
N GLU A 102 -6.21 -13.73 28.77
CA GLU A 102 -6.21 -12.31 29.11
C GLU A 102 -6.76 -11.45 27.97
N PRO A 103 -7.57 -10.41 28.26
CA PRO A 103 -8.08 -9.49 27.25
C PRO A 103 -6.95 -8.67 26.62
N TYR A 104 -7.00 -8.48 25.30
CA TYR A 104 -6.04 -7.58 24.64
C TYR A 104 -6.26 -6.10 24.99
N ALA A 105 -7.43 -5.73 25.54
CA ALA A 105 -7.73 -4.39 26.02
C ALA A 105 -6.75 -3.85 27.09
N HIS A 106 -6.03 -4.74 27.80
CA HIS A 106 -5.05 -4.39 28.82
C HIS A 106 -3.60 -4.58 28.36
N ALA A 107 -3.37 -4.99 27.10
CA ALA A 107 -2.04 -5.10 26.54
C ALA A 107 -1.49 -3.68 26.30
N ASN A 108 -0.74 -3.18 27.27
CA ASN A 108 -0.14 -1.85 27.22
C ASN A 108 0.80 -1.79 25.99
N PRO A 109 0.57 -0.87 25.03
CA PRO A 109 1.51 -0.69 23.93
C PRO A 109 2.82 -0.16 24.50
N LYS A 110 3.90 -0.93 24.37
CA LYS A 110 5.26 -0.43 24.61
C LYS A 110 5.79 0.28 23.38
#